data_AF-A0A526S5D3-F1
#
_entry.id   AF-A0A526S5D3-F1
#
_cell.length_a   1.000
_cell.length_b   1.000
_cell.length_c   1.000
_cell.angle_alpha   90.00
_cell.angle_beta   90.00
_cell.angle_gamma   90.00
#
_symmetry.space_group_name_H-M   'P 1'
#
loop_
_entity.id
_entity.type
_entity.pdbx_description
1 polymer ?
#
loop_
_entity_poly.entity_id
_entity_poly.type
_entity_poly.pdbx_seq_one_letter_code
_entity_poly.pdbx_strand_id
1 'polypeptide(L)'
;MATSWQLSGDYFENCSCDVVCPCLISTNAQLTSKPTQGACDVALVFHIDTGKFGDVRLDGLNVAMIAHTPGPMADGDWTAAAYIDEQADDKQTEALGAIFTG
;
A
#
# COMPACT_ATOMS: atom_id res chain seq x y z
N MET A 1 22.24 8.60 -1.01
CA MET A 1 21.28 8.69 -2.13
C MET A 1 20.26 7.58 -1.91
N ALA A 2 18.97 7.85 -2.07
CA ALA A 2 17.96 6.79 -1.96
C ALA A 2 18.19 5.75 -3.06
N THR A 3 18.09 4.47 -2.72
CA THR A 3 18.20 3.37 -3.69
C THR A 3 17.07 3.48 -4.69
N SER A 4 17.40 3.47 -5.99
CA SER A 4 16.37 3.54 -7.04
C SER A 4 15.60 2.23 -7.11
N TRP A 5 14.27 2.32 -7.21
CA TRP A 5 13.40 1.17 -7.36
C TRP A 5 12.30 1.43 -8.37
N GLN A 6 11.75 0.35 -8.92
CA GLN A 6 10.59 0.39 -9.80
C GLN A 6 9.83 -0.93 -9.72
N LEU A 7 8.51 -0.86 -9.62
CA LEU A 7 7.58 -2.00 -9.64
C LEU A 7 6.55 -1.79 -10.76
N SER A 8 6.15 -2.87 -11.40
CA SER A 8 5.05 -2.94 -12.37
C SER A 8 4.29 -4.24 -12.15
N GLY A 9 2.97 -4.17 -12.17
CA GLY A 9 2.09 -5.31 -12.02
C GLY A 9 0.69 -4.87 -11.63
N ASP A 10 -0.02 -5.75 -10.93
CA ASP A 10 -1.41 -5.54 -10.54
C ASP A 10 -1.53 -4.92 -9.16
N TYR A 11 -2.56 -4.09 -9.01
CA TYR A 11 -2.94 -3.44 -7.77
C TYR A 11 -4.40 -3.72 -7.47
N PHE A 12 -4.65 -4.15 -6.24
CA PHE A 12 -5.98 -4.32 -5.70
C PHE A 12 -6.12 -3.52 -4.40
N GLU A 13 -7.20 -2.75 -4.28
CA GLU A 13 -7.52 -2.06 -3.04
C GLU A 13 -8.96 -2.32 -2.60
N ASN A 14 -9.16 -2.36 -1.29
CA ASN A 14 -10.47 -2.35 -0.69
C ASN A 14 -10.46 -1.53 0.60
N CYS A 15 -11.45 -0.64 0.74
CA CYS A 15 -11.66 0.16 1.94
C CYS A 15 -12.98 -0.23 2.62
N SER A 16 -13.06 -0.06 3.94
CA SER A 16 -14.24 -0.35 4.77
C SER A 16 -15.47 0.55 4.55
N CYS A 17 -15.49 1.38 3.50
CA CYS A 17 -16.62 2.27 3.21
C CYS A 17 -17.84 1.48 2.68
N ASP A 18 -19.05 1.93 3.04
CA ASP A 18 -20.30 1.16 2.85
C ASP A 18 -20.65 0.93 1.37
N VAL A 19 -20.51 1.96 0.53
CA VAL A 19 -20.76 1.88 -0.92
C VAL A 19 -19.82 2.85 -1.63
N VAL A 20 -18.85 2.29 -2.37
CA VAL A 20 -17.82 3.00 -3.15
C VAL A 20 -17.00 3.99 -2.31
N CYS A 21 -15.68 3.78 -2.23
CA CYS A 21 -14.82 4.62 -1.41
C CYS A 21 -14.89 6.10 -1.88
N PRO A 22 -15.28 7.05 -1.01
CA PRO A 22 -15.34 8.47 -1.36
C PRO A 22 -14.01 9.03 -1.88
N CYS A 23 -12.87 8.45 -1.47
CA CYS A 23 -11.55 8.84 -1.95
C CYS A 23 -11.37 8.66 -3.47
N LEU A 24 -12.15 7.77 -4.11
CA LEU A 24 -12.06 7.50 -5.55
C LEU A 24 -13.00 8.37 -6.40
N ILE A 25 -14.13 8.79 -5.84
CA ILE A 25 -15.22 9.44 -6.61
C ILE A 25 -15.46 10.89 -6.23
N SER A 26 -14.95 11.33 -5.09
CA SER A 26 -15.12 12.71 -4.62
C SER A 26 -14.30 13.68 -5.46
N THR A 27 -14.80 14.92 -5.57
CA THR A 27 -14.07 16.04 -6.17
C THR A 27 -13.04 16.66 -5.22
N ASN A 28 -12.97 16.19 -3.97
CA ASN A 28 -11.99 16.66 -3.00
C ASN A 28 -10.57 16.20 -3.38
N ALA A 29 -9.56 16.81 -2.76
CA ALA A 29 -8.19 16.34 -2.90
C ALA A 29 -8.05 14.87 -2.45
N GLN A 30 -7.08 14.15 -3.02
CA GLN A 30 -6.85 12.75 -2.73
C GLN A 30 -6.71 12.53 -1.21
N LEU A 31 -7.29 11.45 -0.71
CA LEU A 31 -7.22 11.03 0.70
C LEU A 31 -7.87 11.97 1.72
N THR A 32 -8.52 13.08 1.30
CA THR A 32 -9.18 14.04 2.21
C THR A 32 -10.66 13.77 2.45
N SER A 33 -11.26 12.83 1.72
CA SER A 33 -12.68 12.52 1.88
C SER A 33 -12.94 11.74 3.17
N LYS A 34 -14.03 12.08 3.86
CA LYS A 34 -14.41 11.41 5.11
C LYS A 34 -14.86 9.96 4.82
N PRO A 35 -14.29 8.96 5.52
CA PRO A 35 -14.77 7.58 5.45
C PRO A 35 -16.22 7.47 5.93
N THR A 36 -17.02 6.60 5.30
CA THR A 36 -18.46 6.51 5.63
C THR A 36 -18.71 6.00 7.04
N GLN A 37 -17.83 5.12 7.53
CA GLN A 37 -17.89 4.58 8.89
C GLN A 37 -17.11 5.41 9.92
N GLY A 38 -16.62 6.59 9.53
CA GLY A 38 -15.86 7.50 10.41
C GLY A 38 -14.37 7.22 10.47
N ALA A 39 -13.94 5.96 10.34
CA ALA A 39 -12.55 5.53 10.19
C ALA A 39 -12.33 4.82 8.84
N CYS A 40 -11.08 4.74 8.38
CA CYS A 40 -10.71 4.01 7.17
C CYS A 40 -9.87 2.79 7.55
N ASP A 41 -10.38 1.59 7.28
CA ASP A 41 -9.57 0.38 7.22
C ASP A 41 -9.37 0.05 5.75
N VAL A 42 -8.13 0.09 5.29
CA VAL A 42 -7.77 -0.13 3.90
C VAL A 42 -6.80 -1.30 3.77
N ALA A 43 -7.09 -2.17 2.81
CA ALA A 43 -6.19 -3.20 2.35
C ALA A 43 -5.72 -2.85 0.93
N LEU A 44 -4.40 -2.76 0.75
CA LEU A 44 -3.73 -2.54 -0.51
C LEU A 44 -2.88 -3.77 -0.83
N VAL A 45 -3.15 -4.45 -1.93
CA VAL A 45 -2.45 -5.68 -2.31
C VAL A 45 -1.82 -5.48 -3.68
N PHE A 46 -0.56 -5.88 -3.79
CA PHE A 46 0.26 -5.71 -4.97
C PHE A 46 0.77 -7.07 -5.41
N HIS A 47 0.56 -7.40 -6.68
CA HIS A 47 1.27 -8.48 -7.37
C HIS A 47 2.34 -7.85 -8.27
N ILE A 48 3.60 -8.20 -8.08
CA ILE A 48 4.71 -7.60 -8.83
C ILE A 48 5.02 -8.49 -10.03
N ASP A 49 4.55 -8.12 -11.22
CA ASP A 49 4.94 -8.83 -12.46
C ASP A 49 6.44 -8.63 -12.74
N THR A 50 6.91 -7.38 -12.62
CA THR A 50 8.32 -7.04 -12.76
C THR A 50 8.71 -5.96 -11.75
N GLY A 51 9.82 -6.16 -11.05
CA GLY A 51 10.25 -5.25 -10.00
C GLY A 51 11.74 -5.31 -9.70
N LYS A 52 12.30 -4.16 -9.33
CA LYS A 52 13.68 -4.06 -8.84
C LYS A 52 13.84 -3.01 -7.75
N PHE A 53 14.74 -3.27 -6.82
CA PHE A 53 15.25 -2.33 -5.83
C PHE A 53 16.78 -2.37 -5.84
N GLY A 54 17.41 -1.39 -6.49
CA GLY A 54 18.82 -1.49 -6.85
C GLY A 54 19.08 -2.72 -7.73
N ASP A 55 19.88 -3.65 -7.22
CA ASP A 55 20.21 -4.92 -7.87
C ASP A 55 19.32 -6.10 -7.42
N VAL A 56 18.41 -5.88 -6.47
CA VAL A 56 17.49 -6.91 -5.95
C VAL A 56 16.28 -7.02 -6.89
N ARG A 57 16.02 -8.23 -7.42
CA ARG A 57 14.83 -8.53 -8.23
C ARG A 57 13.65 -8.86 -7.33
N LEU A 58 12.47 -8.36 -7.68
CA LEU A 58 11.24 -8.50 -6.90
C LEU A 58 10.09 -9.12 -7.73
N ASP A 59 10.41 -9.66 -8.90
CA ASP A 59 9.42 -10.25 -9.81
C ASP A 59 8.71 -11.44 -9.17
N GLY A 60 7.41 -11.57 -9.43
CA GLY A 60 6.54 -12.64 -8.94
C GLY A 60 6.14 -12.54 -7.47
N LEU A 61 6.67 -11.59 -6.70
CA LEU A 61 6.37 -11.44 -5.28
C LEU A 61 5.08 -10.65 -5.06
N ASN A 62 4.47 -10.89 -3.91
CA ASN A 62 3.28 -10.19 -3.45
C ASN A 62 3.57 -9.35 -2.19
N VAL A 63 2.89 -8.21 -2.07
CA VAL A 63 2.89 -7.43 -0.82
C VAL A 63 1.47 -6.99 -0.51
N ALA A 64 1.07 -7.08 0.76
CA ALA A 64 -0.16 -6.47 1.25
C ALA A 64 0.16 -5.42 2.32
N MET A 65 -0.38 -4.23 2.16
CA MET A 65 -0.36 -3.16 3.16
C MET A 65 -1.76 -3.01 3.73
N ILE A 66 -1.89 -3.22 5.05
CA ILE A 66 -3.13 -2.99 5.77
C ILE A 66 -2.93 -1.75 6.63
N ALA A 67 -3.83 -0.77 6.51
CA ALA A 67 -3.75 0.46 7.29
C ALA A 67 -5.10 0.82 7.91
N HIS A 68 -5.02 1.40 9.10
CA HIS A 68 -6.13 1.99 9.84
C HIS A 68 -5.88 3.49 10.03
N THR A 69 -6.89 4.30 9.74
CA THR A 69 -6.91 5.74 10.07
C THR A 69 -8.20 6.10 10.81
N PRO A 70 -8.14 6.93 11.87
CA PRO A 70 -9.33 7.28 12.66
C PRO A 70 -10.27 8.28 11.95
N GLY A 71 -9.91 8.72 10.74
CA GLY A 71 -10.62 9.72 9.95
C GLY A 71 -10.11 9.77 8.50
N PRO A 72 -10.26 10.90 7.80
CA PRO A 72 -9.63 11.12 6.51
C PRO A 72 -8.14 10.75 6.52
N MET A 73 -7.71 9.97 5.53
CA MET A 73 -6.34 9.46 5.45
C MET A 73 -5.29 10.59 5.41
N ALA A 74 -5.62 11.75 4.82
CA ALA A 74 -4.72 12.90 4.80
C ALA A 74 -4.43 13.52 6.19
N ASP A 75 -5.26 13.23 7.20
CA ASP A 75 -5.12 13.81 8.55
C ASP A 75 -4.02 13.10 9.39
N GLY A 76 -3.53 11.95 8.94
CA GLY A 76 -2.47 11.21 9.62
C GLY A 76 -3.00 10.27 10.71
N ASP A 77 -2.13 9.97 11.69
CA ASP A 77 -2.35 8.97 12.76
C ASP A 77 -2.63 7.55 12.23
N TRP A 78 -1.81 7.12 11.27
CA TRP A 78 -1.96 5.82 10.63
C TRP A 78 -1.35 4.73 11.50
N THR A 79 -2.07 3.64 11.67
CA THR A 79 -1.47 2.36 12.07
C THR A 79 -1.44 1.47 10.84
N ALA A 80 -0.25 1.01 10.43
CA ALA A 80 -0.08 0.21 9.23
C ALA A 80 0.76 -1.05 9.49
N ALA A 81 0.48 -2.10 8.73
CA ALA A 81 1.25 -3.33 8.70
C ALA A 81 1.53 -3.72 7.24
N ALA A 82 2.80 -4.01 6.96
CA ALA A 82 3.23 -4.60 5.70
C ALA A 82 3.34 -6.13 5.86
N TYR A 83 2.69 -6.86 4.97
CA TYR A 83 2.78 -8.30 4.85
C TYR A 83 3.53 -8.62 3.57
N ILE A 84 4.68 -9.26 3.72
CA ILE A 84 5.59 -9.60 2.63
C ILE A 84 5.41 -11.09 2.32
N ASP A 85 5.44 -11.42 1.03
CA ASP A 85 5.37 -12.81 0.54
C ASP A 85 6.40 -13.71 1.25
N GLU A 86 5.98 -14.90 1.67
CA GLU A 86 6.86 -15.88 2.31
C GLU A 86 7.95 -16.40 1.36
N GLN A 87 7.76 -16.25 0.05
CA GLN A 87 8.74 -16.63 -0.97
C GLN A 87 9.89 -15.61 -1.09
N ALA A 88 9.76 -14.43 -0.48
CA ALA A 88 10.80 -13.42 -0.48
C ALA A 88 12.00 -13.86 0.39
N ASP A 89 13.20 -13.74 -0.14
CA ASP A 89 14.42 -13.87 0.66
C ASP A 89 14.66 -12.65 1.56
N ASP A 90 15.69 -12.70 2.40
CA ASP A 90 16.00 -11.62 3.35
C ASP A 90 16.22 -10.26 2.66
N LYS A 91 16.88 -10.25 1.49
CA LYS A 91 17.17 -9.01 0.75
C LYS A 91 15.92 -8.46 0.09
N GLN A 92 15.07 -9.34 -0.44
CA GLN A 92 13.78 -8.98 -1.02
C GLN A 92 12.84 -8.46 0.07
N THR A 93 12.83 -9.07 1.24
CA THR A 93 12.06 -8.63 2.41
C THR A 93 12.51 -7.25 2.87
N GLU A 94 13.81 -7.01 3.01
CA GLU A 94 14.35 -5.69 3.33
C GLU A 94 13.97 -4.64 2.27
N ALA A 95 14.11 -5.00 0.98
CA ALA A 95 13.76 -4.12 -0.13
C ALA A 95 12.27 -3.76 -0.15
N LEU A 96 11.38 -4.74 0.01
CA LEU A 96 9.93 -4.52 0.04
C LEU A 96 9.54 -3.72 1.30
N GLY A 97 10.14 -4.01 2.44
CA GLY A 97 9.98 -3.20 3.65
C GLY A 97 10.31 -1.73 3.38
N ALA A 98 11.50 -1.45 2.84
CA ALA A 98 11.92 -0.08 2.50
C ALA A 98 10.99 0.62 1.49
N ILE A 99 10.45 -0.10 0.50
CA ILE A 99 9.52 0.49 -0.48
C ILE A 99 8.18 0.87 0.17
N PHE A 100 7.61 -0.02 0.97
CA PHE A 100 6.23 0.10 1.44
C PHE A 100 6.08 0.78 2.81
N THR A 101 7.15 0.87 3.61
CA THR A 101 7.12 1.56 4.91
C THR A 101 7.93 2.86 4.95
N GLY A 102 8.82 3.08 3.97
CA GLY A 102 9.72 4.25 3.91
C GLY A 102 11.04 4.05 4.63
#